data_AF-A0A972VH93-F1
#
_entry.id   AF-A0A972VH93-F1
#
_cell.length_a   1.000
_cell.length_b   1.000
_cell.length_c   1.000
_cell.angle_alpha   90.00
_cell.angle_beta   90.00
_cell.angle_gamma   90.00
#
_symmetry.space_group_name_H-M   'P 1'
#
loop_
_entity.id
_entity.type
_entity.pdbx_description
1 polymer ?
#
loop_
_entity_poly.entity_id
_entity_poly.type
_entity_poly.pdbx_seq_one_letter_code
_entity_poly.pdbx_strand_id
1 'polypeptide(L)'
;VLAPNQNVTFRTKGFDAKGLATGTQTATYSLVGLQGKILPNGWFKASGDRIQAGLIKAKSGSFEASARVRVIPALPYGEDFEALPLGKSPPGWMMSAVKARVDEVEGQKVLRKLAERPSPPFARLRGYIMPPIDTGYTVQTDVLGISKKKRFLPDMGLINSRYLLILTGTSERKRMLRLVSWSPVPRVIAEVDYPWKGDTWYTTKISVDIQNGKGVIKGKVWKRGDTEPGDWTLTMTDPVPNPAGSPGLYAYSVGITGKSKGTEVLFDNVAITANKQ
;
A
#
# COMPACT_ATOMS: atom_id res chain seq x y z
N VAL A 1 -11.38 -9.93 -7.79
CA VAL A 1 -10.53 -8.76 -8.15
C VAL A 1 -10.48 -8.73 -9.65
N LEU A 2 -10.59 -7.55 -10.27
CA LEU A 2 -10.61 -7.38 -11.72
C LEU A 2 -9.56 -6.35 -12.13
N ALA A 3 -9.03 -6.47 -13.33
CA ALA A 3 -8.37 -5.36 -14.01
C ALA A 3 -9.41 -4.50 -14.75
N PRO A 4 -9.08 -3.24 -15.10
CA PRO A 4 -9.87 -2.46 -16.05
C PRO A 4 -10.19 -3.25 -17.31
N ASN A 5 -11.40 -3.07 -17.85
CA ASN A 5 -11.96 -3.78 -19.01
C ASN A 5 -12.24 -5.27 -18.82
N GLN A 6 -11.85 -5.89 -17.70
CA GLN A 6 -12.30 -7.23 -17.37
C GLN A 6 -13.77 -7.24 -16.98
N ASN A 7 -14.41 -8.38 -17.20
CA ASN A 7 -15.81 -8.59 -16.88
C ASN A 7 -16.01 -9.86 -16.07
N VAL A 8 -17.10 -9.89 -15.32
CA VAL A 8 -17.55 -11.05 -14.55
C VAL A 8 -19.07 -10.96 -14.41
N THR A 9 -19.74 -12.11 -14.33
CA THR A 9 -21.19 -12.17 -14.12
C THR A 9 -21.50 -12.52 -12.69
N PHE A 10 -22.22 -11.64 -11.98
CA PHE A 10 -22.76 -11.90 -10.66
C PHE A 10 -24.11 -12.60 -10.77
N ARG A 11 -24.38 -13.49 -9.81
CA ARG A 11 -25.65 -14.22 -9.71
C ARG A 11 -26.18 -14.10 -8.29
N THR A 12 -27.48 -13.94 -8.18
CA THR A 12 -28.21 -13.90 -6.91
C THR A 12 -28.85 -15.25 -6.64
N LYS A 13 -28.51 -15.85 -5.49
CA LYS A 13 -29.04 -17.15 -5.04
C LYS A 13 -29.80 -16.95 -3.74
N GLY A 14 -31.03 -17.45 -3.68
CA GLY A 14 -31.87 -17.41 -2.49
C GLY A 14 -31.58 -18.58 -1.56
N PHE A 15 -31.85 -18.37 -0.27
CA PHE A 15 -31.76 -19.38 0.77
C PHE A 15 -32.98 -19.26 1.68
N ASP A 16 -33.52 -20.39 2.12
CA ASP A 16 -34.62 -20.42 3.10
C ASP A 16 -34.11 -20.23 4.55
N ALA A 17 -35.03 -20.25 5.51
CA ALA A 17 -34.70 -20.08 6.94
C ALA A 17 -33.80 -21.19 7.52
N LYS A 18 -33.67 -22.33 6.83
CA LYS A 18 -32.79 -23.45 7.20
C LYS A 18 -31.44 -23.38 6.48
N GLY A 19 -31.23 -22.36 5.65
CA GLY A 19 -30.03 -22.21 4.84
C GLY A 19 -29.99 -23.09 3.59
N LEU A 20 -31.12 -23.67 3.19
CA LEU A 20 -31.21 -24.46 1.96
C LEU A 20 -31.42 -23.54 0.77
N ALA A 21 -30.72 -23.83 -0.33
CA ALA A 21 -30.80 -23.05 -1.55
C ALA A 21 -32.20 -23.12 -2.19
N THR A 22 -32.81 -21.96 -2.45
CA THR A 22 -34.12 -21.84 -3.13
C THR A 22 -33.99 -21.52 -4.63
N GLY A 23 -32.76 -21.50 -5.14
CA GLY A 23 -32.46 -21.25 -6.56
C GLY A 23 -32.07 -19.80 -6.87
N THR A 24 -31.97 -19.50 -8.16
CA THR A 24 -31.61 -18.16 -8.66
C THR A 24 -32.76 -17.18 -8.44
N GLN A 25 -32.43 -15.97 -7.99
CA GLN A 25 -33.40 -14.90 -7.76
C GLN A 25 -33.20 -13.78 -8.78
N THR A 26 -34.27 -13.18 -9.28
CA THR A 26 -34.19 -11.95 -10.09
C THR A 26 -33.82 -10.78 -9.18
N ALA A 27 -32.82 -10.00 -9.56
CA ALA A 27 -32.38 -8.87 -8.77
C ALA A 27 -32.02 -7.66 -9.64
N THR A 28 -32.26 -6.47 -9.10
CA THR A 28 -31.74 -5.22 -9.64
C THR A 28 -30.35 -4.98 -9.09
N TYR A 29 -29.38 -4.77 -9.97
CA TYR A 29 -27.98 -4.55 -9.59
C TYR A 29 -27.61 -3.07 -9.61
N SER A 30 -26.73 -2.66 -8.69
CA SER A 30 -26.16 -1.31 -8.67
C SER A 30 -24.71 -1.30 -8.20
N LEU A 31 -23.97 -0.24 -8.57
CA LEU A 31 -22.57 -0.04 -8.21
C LEU A 31 -22.44 0.99 -7.10
N VAL A 32 -21.55 0.73 -6.14
CA VAL A 32 -21.18 1.70 -5.10
C VAL A 32 -19.65 1.77 -5.04
N GLY A 33 -19.08 2.94 -5.34
CA GLY A 33 -17.63 3.14 -5.32
C GLY A 33 -16.86 2.37 -6.40
N LEU A 34 -17.54 2.01 -7.50
CA LEU A 34 -16.97 1.31 -8.65
C LEU A 34 -17.36 2.05 -9.93
N GLN A 35 -16.41 2.18 -10.85
CA GLN A 35 -16.62 2.59 -12.21
C GLN A 35 -16.84 1.36 -13.10
N GLY A 36 -17.74 1.48 -14.06
CA GLY A 36 -18.01 0.43 -15.03
C GLY A 36 -19.48 0.37 -15.43
N LYS A 37 -19.83 -0.71 -16.11
CA LYS A 37 -21.20 -0.98 -16.54
C LYS A 37 -21.67 -2.29 -15.92
N ILE A 38 -22.80 -2.25 -15.22
CA ILE A 38 -23.51 -3.45 -14.75
C ILE A 38 -24.86 -3.57 -15.49
N LEU A 39 -25.11 -4.74 -16.04
CA LEU A 39 -26.35 -5.06 -16.74
C LEU A 39 -27.36 -5.75 -15.81
N PRO A 40 -28.67 -5.76 -16.14
CA PRO A 40 -29.69 -6.41 -15.32
C PRO A 40 -29.46 -7.91 -15.09
N ASN A 41 -28.74 -8.58 -15.99
CA ASN A 41 -28.37 -9.99 -15.84
C ASN A 41 -27.15 -10.21 -14.91
N GLY A 42 -26.66 -9.18 -14.22
CA GLY A 42 -25.51 -9.24 -13.32
C GLY A 42 -24.16 -9.21 -14.02
N TRP A 43 -24.11 -9.07 -15.36
CA TRP A 43 -22.84 -8.90 -16.07
C TRP A 43 -22.24 -7.52 -15.76
N PHE A 44 -21.07 -7.52 -15.13
CA PHE A 44 -20.32 -6.32 -14.78
C PHE A 44 -19.03 -6.25 -15.59
N LYS A 45 -18.78 -5.12 -16.25
CA LYS A 45 -17.49 -4.77 -16.85
C LYS A 45 -16.87 -3.60 -16.11
N ALA A 46 -15.70 -3.85 -15.51
CA ALA A 46 -14.94 -2.85 -14.79
C ALA A 46 -14.34 -1.80 -15.75
N SER A 47 -14.24 -0.56 -15.30
CA SER A 47 -13.56 0.52 -16.00
C SER A 47 -12.73 1.38 -15.05
N GLY A 48 -12.10 2.43 -15.59
CA GLY A 48 -11.23 3.34 -14.85
C GLY A 48 -9.77 2.92 -14.89
N ASP A 49 -8.91 3.79 -14.41
CA ASP A 49 -7.45 3.71 -14.46
C ASP A 49 -6.79 3.72 -13.07
N ARG A 50 -7.55 4.03 -12.00
CA ARG A 50 -7.10 3.96 -10.60
C ARG A 50 -7.59 2.71 -9.90
N ILE A 51 -6.92 2.38 -8.79
CA ILE A 51 -7.39 1.34 -7.87
C ILE A 51 -8.73 1.75 -7.27
N GLN A 52 -9.69 0.82 -7.29
CA GLN A 52 -11.02 1.02 -6.74
C GLN A 52 -11.36 -0.11 -5.77
N ALA A 53 -12.17 0.21 -4.76
CA ALA A 53 -12.81 -0.78 -3.90
C ALA A 53 -14.23 -0.33 -3.61
N GLY A 54 -15.17 -1.22 -3.88
CA GLY A 54 -16.58 -0.92 -3.74
C GLY A 54 -17.44 -2.16 -3.72
N LEU A 55 -18.73 -1.96 -3.92
CA LEU A 55 -19.75 -2.99 -3.84
C LEU A 55 -20.53 -3.08 -5.15
N ILE A 56 -20.85 -4.31 -5.53
CA ILE A 56 -22.01 -4.58 -6.37
C ILE A 56 -23.14 -4.96 -5.43
N LYS A 57 -24.18 -4.13 -5.39
CA LYS A 57 -25.39 -4.41 -4.63
C LYS A 57 -26.41 -5.10 -5.53
N ALA A 58 -27.16 -6.02 -4.96
CA ALA A 58 -28.26 -6.70 -5.61
C ALA A 58 -29.51 -6.61 -4.72
N LYS A 59 -30.64 -6.20 -5.30
CA LYS A 59 -31.92 -6.07 -4.59
C LYS A 59 -32.97 -6.97 -5.23
N SER A 60 -33.60 -7.83 -4.43
CA SER A 60 -34.67 -8.74 -4.83
C SER A 60 -35.84 -8.58 -3.86
N GLY A 61 -36.87 -7.82 -4.25
CA GLY A 61 -37.96 -7.44 -3.34
C GLY A 61 -37.45 -6.63 -2.15
N SER A 62 -37.68 -7.13 -0.94
CA SER A 62 -37.20 -6.55 0.33
C SER A 62 -35.77 -6.98 0.71
N PHE A 63 -35.18 -7.93 -0.01
CA PHE A 63 -33.85 -8.46 0.29
C PHE A 63 -32.76 -7.66 -0.44
N GLU A 64 -31.67 -7.36 0.29
CA GLU A 64 -30.46 -6.78 -0.27
C GLU A 64 -29.25 -7.67 0.00
N ALA A 65 -28.41 -7.84 -1.00
CA ALA A 65 -27.12 -8.52 -0.92
C ALA A 65 -26.03 -7.66 -1.53
N SER A 66 -24.77 -7.91 -1.17
CA SER A 66 -23.64 -7.21 -1.78
C SER A 66 -22.42 -8.10 -1.96
N ALA A 67 -21.67 -7.84 -3.02
CA ALA A 67 -20.37 -8.43 -3.29
C ALA A 67 -19.29 -7.33 -3.28
N ARG A 68 -18.20 -7.56 -2.55
CA ARG A 68 -17.03 -6.66 -2.56
C ARG A 68 -16.19 -6.89 -3.81
N VAL A 69 -15.90 -5.81 -4.53
CA VAL A 69 -15.06 -5.84 -5.72
C VAL A 69 -13.91 -4.87 -5.55
N ARG A 70 -12.74 -5.27 -6.03
CA ARG A 70 -11.59 -4.38 -6.27
C ARG A 70 -11.28 -4.38 -7.76
N VAL A 71 -11.06 -3.20 -8.31
CA VAL A 71 -10.54 -2.99 -9.67
C VAL A 71 -9.11 -2.47 -9.53
N ILE A 72 -8.15 -3.13 -10.17
CA ILE A 72 -6.72 -2.86 -9.98
C ILE A 72 -6.05 -2.78 -11.36
N PRO A 73 -5.55 -1.60 -11.76
CA PRO A 73 -4.87 -1.43 -13.04
C PRO A 73 -3.56 -2.23 -13.08
N ALA A 74 -3.08 -2.50 -14.30
CA ALA A 74 -1.74 -3.03 -14.52
C ALA A 74 -0.67 -1.96 -14.21
N LEU A 75 0.60 -2.36 -14.16
CA LEU A 75 1.70 -1.41 -14.10
C LEU A 75 1.84 -0.65 -15.44
N PRO A 76 2.21 0.64 -15.45
CA PRO A 76 2.55 1.46 -14.28
C PRO A 76 1.31 1.95 -13.50
N TYR A 77 1.47 2.14 -12.20
CA TYR A 77 0.46 2.75 -11.33
C TYR A 77 1.06 3.92 -10.55
N GLY A 78 0.27 4.99 -10.41
CA GLY A 78 0.62 6.17 -9.63
C GLY A 78 -0.51 6.61 -8.70
N GLU A 79 -0.16 7.21 -7.57
CA GLU A 79 -1.08 7.81 -6.62
C GLU A 79 -0.43 9.00 -5.91
N ASP A 80 -0.96 10.19 -6.19
CA ASP A 80 -0.62 11.51 -5.64
C ASP A 80 -1.62 11.98 -4.58
N PHE A 81 -2.68 11.20 -4.30
CA PHE A 81 -3.73 11.48 -3.31
C PHE A 81 -4.60 12.71 -3.59
N GLU A 82 -4.30 13.53 -4.59
CA GLU A 82 -5.03 14.76 -4.93
C GLU A 82 -6.50 14.52 -5.28
N ALA A 83 -6.78 13.43 -6.00
CA ALA A 83 -8.14 13.03 -6.36
C ALA A 83 -8.95 12.43 -5.20
N LEU A 84 -8.31 12.16 -4.05
CA LEU A 84 -8.95 11.51 -2.91
C LEU A 84 -9.55 12.55 -1.93
N PRO A 85 -10.66 12.20 -1.27
CA PRO A 85 -11.26 13.04 -0.24
C PRO A 85 -10.43 13.04 1.05
N LEU A 86 -10.34 14.19 1.70
CA LEU A 86 -9.71 14.35 3.02
C LEU A 86 -10.37 13.44 4.06
N GLY A 87 -9.58 12.99 5.03
CA GLY A 87 -10.01 12.13 6.13
C GLY A 87 -10.30 10.68 5.74
N LYS A 88 -10.13 10.28 4.46
CA LYS A 88 -10.35 8.91 3.99
C LYS A 88 -9.04 8.20 3.67
N SER A 89 -9.03 6.87 3.78
CA SER A 89 -7.92 6.04 3.30
C SER A 89 -8.06 5.75 1.80
N PRO A 90 -6.97 5.53 1.06
CA PRO A 90 -7.04 5.09 -0.33
C PRO A 90 -7.86 3.80 -0.47
N PRO A 91 -8.86 3.77 -1.38
CA PRO A 91 -9.70 2.60 -1.56
C PRO A 91 -8.88 1.41 -2.09
N GLY A 92 -9.16 0.21 -1.60
CA GLY A 92 -8.55 -1.03 -2.09
C GLY A 92 -7.16 -1.36 -1.54
N TRP A 93 -6.50 -0.39 -0.91
CA TRP A 93 -5.23 -0.59 -0.21
C TRP A 93 -5.48 -1.37 1.08
N MET A 94 -4.80 -2.50 1.25
CA MET A 94 -4.97 -3.35 2.41
C MET A 94 -4.18 -2.78 3.59
N MET A 95 -4.75 -2.90 4.78
CA MET A 95 -4.15 -2.43 6.06
C MET A 95 -3.94 -0.91 6.17
N SER A 96 -4.41 -0.11 5.21
CA SER A 96 -4.41 1.37 5.28
C SER A 96 -5.58 1.91 6.13
N ALA A 97 -6.75 1.28 6.00
CA ALA A 97 -7.95 1.64 6.75
C ALA A 97 -7.65 1.72 8.25
N VAL A 98 -8.23 2.73 8.92
CA VAL A 98 -8.04 3.07 10.35
C VAL A 98 -6.62 3.38 10.82
N LYS A 99 -5.61 3.25 9.94
CA LYS A 99 -4.20 3.54 10.26
C LYS A 99 -3.65 4.73 9.49
N ALA A 100 -4.21 5.02 8.31
CA ALA A 100 -3.79 6.15 7.50
C ALA A 100 -5.00 6.84 6.86
N ARG A 101 -4.86 8.13 6.58
CA ARG A 101 -5.88 8.92 5.88
C ARG A 101 -5.22 10.02 5.06
N VAL A 102 -5.91 10.48 4.04
CA VAL A 102 -5.50 11.63 3.24
C VAL A 102 -5.73 12.90 4.07
N ASP A 103 -4.68 13.66 4.31
CA ASP A 103 -4.70 14.95 5.01
C ASP A 103 -4.07 16.01 4.10
N GLU A 104 -4.40 17.27 4.31
CA GLU A 104 -3.76 18.40 3.64
C GLU A 104 -2.55 18.87 4.45
N VAL A 105 -1.41 19.06 3.79
CA VAL A 105 -0.15 19.53 4.38
C VAL A 105 0.49 20.47 3.37
N GLU A 106 0.73 21.72 3.76
CA GLU A 106 1.41 22.72 2.89
C GLU A 106 0.74 22.89 1.51
N GLY A 107 -0.60 22.77 1.45
CA GLY A 107 -1.38 22.96 0.22
C GLY A 107 -1.43 21.76 -0.73
N GLN A 108 -0.86 20.61 -0.34
CA GLN A 108 -0.94 19.33 -1.06
C GLN A 108 -1.62 18.27 -0.21
N LYS A 109 -2.30 17.31 -0.85
CA LYS A 109 -2.89 16.15 -0.18
C LYS A 109 -1.86 15.04 -0.08
N VAL A 110 -1.69 14.50 1.12
CA VAL A 110 -0.74 13.42 1.39
C VAL A 110 -1.41 12.31 2.18
N LEU A 111 -0.89 11.10 2.08
CA LEU A 111 -1.31 10.01 2.95
C LEU A 111 -0.58 10.09 4.29
N ARG A 112 -1.29 10.47 5.36
CA ARG A 112 -0.77 10.49 6.73
C ARG A 112 -1.01 9.15 7.42
N LYS A 113 0.07 8.48 7.83
CA LYS A 113 0.04 7.40 8.82
C LYS A 113 -0.18 7.99 10.22
N LEU A 114 -1.33 7.67 10.80
CA LEU A 114 -1.75 8.08 12.14
C LEU A 114 -0.93 7.39 13.24
N ALA A 115 -0.74 8.10 14.35
CA ALA A 115 0.02 7.62 15.52
C ALA A 115 -0.78 7.77 16.82
N GLU A 116 -2.09 7.54 16.78
CA GLU A 116 -3.01 7.82 17.89
C GLU A 116 -3.29 6.61 18.79
N ARG A 117 -3.01 5.40 18.31
CA ARG A 117 -3.34 4.14 19.01
C ARG A 117 -2.06 3.37 19.38
N PRO A 118 -1.77 3.16 20.68
CA PRO A 118 -0.50 2.58 21.12
C PRO A 118 -0.38 1.08 20.85
N SER A 119 -1.49 0.37 20.60
CA SER A 119 -1.42 -1.08 20.40
C SER A 119 -0.56 -1.42 19.16
N PRO A 120 0.34 -2.42 19.24
CA PRO A 120 1.32 -2.70 18.20
C PRO A 120 0.77 -2.81 16.76
N PRO A 121 -0.43 -3.38 16.51
CA PRO A 121 -1.00 -3.43 15.17
C PRO A 121 -1.27 -2.07 14.54
N PHE A 122 -1.52 -1.02 15.32
CA PHE A 122 -1.80 0.35 14.83
C PHE A 122 -0.54 1.21 14.78
N ALA A 123 0.43 0.94 15.66
CA ALA A 123 1.74 1.58 15.59
C ALA A 123 2.43 1.30 14.25
N ARG A 124 2.23 0.11 13.66
CA ARG A 124 2.85 -0.29 12.40
C ARG A 124 1.87 -0.27 11.21
N LEU A 125 2.28 0.36 10.11
CA LEU A 125 1.63 0.28 8.79
C LEU A 125 2.42 -0.67 7.89
N ARG A 126 1.71 -1.61 7.30
CA ARG A 126 2.15 -2.40 6.14
C ARG A 126 1.07 -2.25 5.07
N GLY A 127 1.04 -1.07 4.44
CA GLY A 127 -0.02 -0.67 3.52
C GLY A 127 0.21 -1.31 2.16
N TYR A 128 -0.43 -2.45 1.89
CA TYR A 128 -0.28 -3.17 0.63
C TYR A 128 -1.22 -2.59 -0.44
N ILE A 129 -0.67 -2.18 -1.57
CA ILE A 129 -1.37 -1.40 -2.59
C ILE A 129 -2.09 -2.32 -3.58
N MET A 130 -1.39 -3.35 -4.05
CA MET A 130 -1.89 -4.34 -5.02
C MET A 130 -1.90 -5.76 -4.44
N PRO A 131 -2.56 -6.74 -5.07
CA PRO A 131 -2.33 -8.15 -4.79
C PRO A 131 -0.85 -8.51 -5.00
N PRO A 132 -0.39 -9.67 -4.50
CA PRO A 132 0.92 -10.17 -4.89
C PRO A 132 1.04 -10.25 -6.42
N ILE A 133 2.09 -9.65 -6.96
CA ILE A 133 2.50 -9.75 -8.36
C ILE A 133 3.92 -10.33 -8.40
N ASP A 134 4.32 -10.89 -9.54
CA ASP A 134 5.66 -11.43 -9.72
C ASP A 134 6.72 -10.32 -9.57
N THR A 135 7.95 -10.69 -9.20
CA THR A 135 9.11 -9.78 -9.16
C THR A 135 9.40 -9.15 -10.52
N GLY A 136 10.30 -8.15 -10.55
CA GLY A 136 10.59 -7.39 -11.76
C GLY A 136 9.87 -6.04 -11.77
N TYR A 137 9.69 -5.45 -10.59
CA TYR A 137 9.07 -4.13 -10.44
C TYR A 137 9.79 -3.27 -9.41
N THR A 138 9.55 -1.96 -9.50
CA THR A 138 10.07 -0.92 -8.63
C THR A 138 8.93 -0.20 -7.93
N VAL A 139 9.12 0.13 -6.66
CA VAL A 139 8.23 1.00 -5.88
C VAL A 139 9.00 2.27 -5.53
N GLN A 140 8.38 3.43 -5.75
CA GLN A 140 8.89 4.74 -5.38
C GLN A 140 7.81 5.52 -4.63
N THR A 141 8.21 6.33 -3.65
CA THR A 141 7.34 7.31 -3.00
C THR A 141 8.19 8.38 -2.31
N ASP A 142 7.62 9.56 -2.12
CA ASP A 142 8.12 10.53 -1.17
C ASP A 142 7.66 10.16 0.25
N VAL A 143 8.57 10.28 1.22
CA VAL A 143 8.32 10.02 2.64
C VAL A 143 8.77 11.20 3.50
N LEU A 144 8.02 11.49 4.56
CA LEU A 144 8.43 12.41 5.62
C LEU A 144 8.06 11.84 6.98
N GLY A 145 9.05 11.71 7.86
CA GLY A 145 8.85 11.28 9.24
C GLY A 145 8.74 12.49 10.17
N ILE A 146 7.59 12.68 10.81
CA ILE A 146 7.37 13.79 11.75
C ILE A 146 8.04 13.46 13.07
N SER A 147 8.98 14.31 13.50
CA SER A 147 9.72 14.07 14.74
C SER A 147 8.87 14.40 15.97
N LYS A 148 9.00 13.59 17.03
CA LYS A 148 8.38 13.88 18.33
C LYS A 148 9.44 14.34 19.31
N LYS A 149 9.24 15.54 19.88
CA LYS A 149 10.18 16.21 20.81
C LYS A 149 11.62 16.31 20.25
N LYS A 150 11.77 16.37 18.92
CA LYS A 150 13.07 16.36 18.21
C LYS A 150 13.99 15.17 18.54
N ARG A 151 13.45 14.13 19.20
CA ARG A 151 14.22 12.98 19.71
C ARG A 151 13.74 11.66 19.12
N PHE A 152 12.43 11.49 18.98
CA PHE A 152 11.85 10.27 18.47
C PHE A 152 11.52 10.44 16.99
N LEU A 153 11.99 9.49 16.20
CA LEU A 153 11.76 9.42 14.76
C LEU A 153 11.04 8.10 14.45
N PRO A 154 10.06 8.10 13.52
CA PRO A 154 9.44 6.86 13.06
C PRO A 154 10.42 6.05 12.22
N ASP A 155 10.16 4.75 12.06
CA ASP A 155 10.68 4.07 10.87
C ASP A 155 9.73 4.33 9.70
N MET A 156 10.28 4.50 8.50
CA MET A 156 9.49 4.70 7.28
C MET A 156 10.17 4.05 6.08
N GLY A 157 9.38 3.68 5.06
CA GLY A 157 9.93 3.13 3.83
C GLY A 157 8.92 2.35 3.01
N LEU A 158 9.40 1.34 2.31
CA LEU A 158 8.71 0.70 1.20
C LEU A 158 8.72 -0.82 1.31
N ILE A 159 7.74 -1.45 0.66
CA ILE A 159 7.56 -2.89 0.54
C ILE A 159 7.63 -3.26 -0.95
N ASN A 160 8.49 -4.21 -1.30
CA ASN A 160 8.55 -4.80 -2.65
C ASN A 160 8.91 -6.29 -2.53
N SER A 161 8.10 -7.17 -3.12
CA SER A 161 8.29 -8.62 -3.11
C SER A 161 8.65 -9.21 -1.74
N ARG A 162 7.93 -8.76 -0.69
CA ARG A 162 8.12 -9.15 0.72
C ARG A 162 9.47 -8.71 1.35
N TYR A 163 10.28 -7.97 0.61
CA TYR A 163 11.41 -7.20 1.15
C TYR A 163 10.95 -5.83 1.63
N LEU A 164 11.68 -5.28 2.59
CA LEU A 164 11.48 -3.94 3.11
C LEU A 164 12.73 -3.10 2.85
N LEU A 165 12.54 -1.89 2.34
CA LEU A 165 13.50 -0.79 2.46
C LEU A 165 13.04 0.09 3.61
N ILE A 166 13.89 0.33 4.61
CA ILE A 166 13.52 1.05 5.82
C ILE A 166 14.58 2.11 6.13
N LEU A 167 14.15 3.36 6.29
CA LEU A 167 14.91 4.37 7.01
C LEU A 167 14.63 4.16 8.50
N THR A 168 15.63 3.70 9.27
CA THR A 168 15.43 3.39 10.69
C THR A 168 15.43 4.68 11.51
N GLY A 169 14.38 4.88 12.31
CA GLY A 169 14.26 6.01 13.23
C GLY A 169 14.21 5.57 14.70
N THR A 170 13.84 4.32 14.95
CA THR A 170 13.68 3.76 16.29
C THR A 170 14.95 3.06 16.80
N SER A 171 15.28 3.26 18.08
CA SER A 171 16.12 2.40 18.93
C SER A 171 17.58 2.12 18.52
N GLU A 172 18.07 2.65 17.41
CA GLU A 172 19.47 2.50 17.01
C GLU A 172 20.28 3.74 17.38
N ARG A 173 21.51 3.54 17.90
CA ARG A 173 22.45 4.65 18.17
C ARG A 173 22.80 5.43 16.89
N LYS A 174 22.63 4.77 15.73
CA LYS A 174 22.85 5.32 14.40
C LYS A 174 21.62 5.03 13.53
N ARG A 175 21.21 5.98 12.69
CA ARG A 175 20.10 5.77 11.74
C ARG A 175 20.63 5.13 10.47
N MET A 176 20.02 4.03 10.06
CA MET A 176 20.42 3.21 8.92
C MET A 176 19.42 3.35 7.78
N LEU A 177 19.91 3.10 6.57
CA LEU A 177 19.08 2.56 5.50
C LEU A 177 19.22 1.04 5.54
N ARG A 178 18.11 0.32 5.68
CA ARG A 178 18.08 -1.14 5.82
C ARG A 178 17.29 -1.76 4.68
N LEU A 179 17.89 -2.75 4.00
CA LEU A 179 17.19 -3.74 3.19
C LEU A 179 17.06 -5.02 3.99
N VAL A 180 15.86 -5.59 4.06
CA VAL A 180 15.64 -6.80 4.88
C VAL A 180 14.52 -7.67 4.34
N SER A 181 14.72 -8.99 4.36
CA SER A 181 13.65 -9.98 4.23
C SER A 181 13.04 -10.26 5.60
N TRP A 182 11.71 -10.31 5.74
CA TRP A 182 11.01 -10.67 6.99
C TRP A 182 11.65 -10.11 8.28
N SER A 183 11.33 -8.85 8.60
CA SER A 183 11.98 -8.12 9.70
C SER A 183 12.03 -8.77 11.10
N PRO A 184 11.11 -9.67 11.53
CA PRO A 184 11.20 -10.31 12.84
C PRO A 184 12.32 -11.35 12.97
N VAL A 185 12.65 -12.10 11.91
CA VAL A 185 13.83 -12.97 11.87
C VAL A 185 14.42 -12.90 10.46
N PRO A 186 15.30 -11.92 10.22
CA PRO A 186 15.84 -11.69 8.89
C PRO A 186 16.58 -12.90 8.36
N ARG A 187 16.18 -13.40 7.18
CA ARG A 187 16.96 -14.39 6.43
C ARG A 187 18.14 -13.74 5.70
N VAL A 188 17.91 -12.54 5.16
CA VAL A 188 18.92 -11.65 4.58
C VAL A 188 18.68 -10.21 5.03
N ILE A 189 19.78 -9.49 5.27
CA ILE A 189 19.79 -8.09 5.68
C ILE A 189 21.03 -7.39 5.11
N ALA A 190 20.87 -6.15 4.67
CA ALA A 190 21.97 -5.26 4.33
C ALA A 190 21.67 -3.87 4.90
N GLU A 191 22.70 -3.15 5.34
CA GLU A 191 22.57 -1.86 6.01
C GLU A 191 23.70 -0.92 5.61
N VAL A 192 23.39 0.38 5.61
CA VAL A 192 24.39 1.45 5.48
C VAL A 192 24.00 2.63 6.38
N ASP A 193 25.01 3.29 6.97
CA ASP A 193 24.81 4.49 7.76
C ASP A 193 24.08 5.55 6.92
N TYR A 194 22.88 5.97 7.34
CA TYR A 194 22.07 6.96 6.64
C TYR A 194 21.41 7.92 7.64
N PRO A 195 22.10 8.99 8.05
CA PRO A 195 21.67 9.88 9.14
C PRO A 195 20.56 10.86 8.71
N TRP A 196 19.46 10.36 8.16
CA TRP A 196 18.31 11.16 7.72
C TRP A 196 17.74 12.06 8.82
N LYS A 197 17.08 13.14 8.45
CA LYS A 197 16.53 14.14 9.38
C LYS A 197 15.00 14.03 9.42
N GLY A 198 14.43 14.14 10.63
CA GLY A 198 12.99 14.29 10.77
C GLY A 198 12.50 15.58 10.11
N ASP A 199 11.20 15.64 9.87
CA ASP A 199 10.53 16.84 9.33
C ASP A 199 11.15 17.30 8.00
N THR A 200 11.65 16.34 7.21
CA THR A 200 12.28 16.54 5.89
C THR A 200 11.74 15.50 4.92
N TRP A 201 11.36 15.94 3.72
CA TRP A 201 10.93 15.05 2.65
C TRP A 201 12.11 14.35 1.97
N TYR A 202 11.95 13.06 1.75
CA TYR A 202 12.88 12.22 0.98
C TYR A 202 12.13 11.45 -0.09
N THR A 203 12.70 11.32 -1.27
CA THR A 203 12.25 10.34 -2.26
C THR A 203 12.94 9.01 -1.99
N THR A 204 12.17 7.93 -1.96
CA THR A 204 12.64 6.57 -1.68
C THR A 204 12.29 5.64 -2.82
N LYS A 205 13.17 4.70 -3.13
CA LYS A 205 12.98 3.73 -4.22
C LYS A 205 13.52 2.36 -3.83
N ILE A 206 12.72 1.31 -4.03
CA ILE A 206 13.14 -0.09 -3.91
C ILE A 206 12.80 -0.84 -5.20
N SER A 207 13.80 -1.50 -5.78
CA SER A 207 13.67 -2.37 -6.95
C SER A 207 14.04 -3.79 -6.57
N VAL A 208 13.24 -4.77 -7.01
CA VAL A 208 13.49 -6.19 -6.82
C VAL A 208 13.41 -6.90 -8.15
N ASP A 209 14.45 -7.66 -8.45
CA ASP A 209 14.55 -8.50 -9.63
C ASP A 209 15.10 -9.89 -9.26
N ILE A 210 14.91 -10.87 -10.13
CA ILE A 210 15.52 -12.20 -10.01
C ILE A 210 16.45 -12.42 -11.20
N GLN A 211 17.74 -12.55 -10.91
CA GLN A 211 18.80 -12.70 -11.89
C GLN A 211 19.60 -13.96 -11.57
N ASN A 212 19.71 -14.88 -12.54
CA ASN A 212 20.42 -16.15 -12.38
C ASN A 212 19.97 -16.94 -11.12
N GLY A 213 18.66 -16.98 -10.86
CA GLY A 213 18.07 -17.66 -9.71
C GLY A 213 18.26 -16.97 -8.35
N LYS A 214 18.91 -15.80 -8.31
CA LYS A 214 19.14 -15.01 -7.10
C LYS A 214 18.34 -13.71 -7.12
N GLY A 215 17.86 -13.29 -5.97
CA GLY A 215 17.21 -11.99 -5.81
C GLY A 215 18.26 -10.89 -5.81
N VAL A 216 18.04 -9.86 -6.62
CA VAL A 216 18.82 -8.62 -6.61
C VAL A 216 17.90 -7.51 -6.13
N ILE A 217 18.13 -7.03 -4.90
CA ILE A 217 17.33 -6.02 -4.26
C ILE A 217 18.16 -4.75 -4.16
N LYS A 218 17.64 -3.64 -4.68
CA LYS A 218 18.33 -2.35 -4.69
C LYS A 218 17.46 -1.29 -4.05
N GLY A 219 18.05 -0.50 -3.16
CA GLY A 219 17.39 0.56 -2.43
C GLY A 219 18.16 1.87 -2.56
N LYS A 220 17.45 2.98 -2.76
CA LYS A 220 18.04 4.31 -2.70
C LYS A 220 17.10 5.36 -2.15
N VAL A 221 17.70 6.38 -1.56
CA VAL A 221 17.02 7.48 -0.89
C VAL A 221 17.79 8.76 -1.13
N TRP A 222 17.08 9.85 -1.42
CA TRP A 222 17.64 11.19 -1.56
C TRP A 222 16.60 12.23 -1.11
N LYS A 223 16.99 13.48 -0.85
CA LYS A 223 16.01 14.49 -0.45
C LYS A 223 15.07 14.80 -1.61
N ARG A 224 13.79 15.01 -1.31
CA ARG A 224 12.81 15.43 -2.33
C ARG A 224 13.27 16.76 -2.95
N GLY A 225 13.25 16.85 -4.27
CA GLY A 225 13.72 18.02 -5.03
C GLY A 225 15.19 17.97 -5.46
N ASP A 226 16.02 17.13 -4.83
CA ASP A 226 17.38 16.87 -5.32
C ASP A 226 17.32 15.93 -6.54
N THR A 227 18.35 15.96 -7.39
CA THR A 227 18.48 15.04 -8.53
C THR A 227 18.61 13.60 -8.05
N GLU A 228 17.89 12.67 -8.70
CA GLU A 228 18.00 11.24 -8.38
C GLU A 228 19.45 10.76 -8.57
N PRO A 229 20.08 10.17 -7.55
CA PRO A 229 21.43 9.62 -7.67
C PRO A 229 21.49 8.51 -8.73
N GLY A 230 22.56 8.53 -9.53
CA GLY A 230 22.85 7.47 -10.52
C GLY A 230 23.06 6.12 -9.85
N ASP A 231 23.82 6.10 -8.75
CA ASP A 231 24.12 4.89 -8.00
C ASP A 231 23.02 4.51 -7.01
N TRP A 232 22.91 3.20 -6.73
CA TRP A 232 22.06 2.69 -5.67
C TRP A 232 22.76 2.85 -4.32
N THR A 233 22.07 3.48 -3.35
CA THR A 233 22.61 3.68 -1.99
C THR A 233 22.94 2.36 -1.30
N LEU A 234 22.13 1.32 -1.54
CA LEU A 234 22.28 0.01 -0.92
C LEU A 234 21.81 -1.10 -1.87
N THR A 235 22.56 -2.19 -1.94
CA THR A 235 22.20 -3.40 -2.69
C THR A 235 22.32 -4.63 -1.80
N MET A 236 21.41 -5.60 -1.97
CA MET A 236 21.38 -6.86 -1.24
C MET A 236 21.11 -8.00 -2.23
N THR A 237 21.83 -9.11 -2.08
CA THR A 237 21.59 -10.34 -2.85
C THR A 237 20.94 -11.39 -1.97
N ASP A 238 19.93 -12.07 -2.50
CA ASP A 238 19.23 -13.15 -1.83
C ASP A 238 19.40 -14.47 -2.61
N PRO A 239 20.04 -15.51 -2.04
CA PRO A 239 20.20 -16.79 -2.72
C PRO A 239 18.88 -17.58 -2.86
N VAL A 240 17.84 -17.24 -2.10
CA VAL A 240 16.52 -17.89 -2.14
C VAL A 240 15.45 -16.80 -2.26
N PRO A 241 15.28 -16.20 -3.45
CA PRO A 241 14.47 -15.02 -3.62
C PRO A 241 12.98 -15.25 -3.37
N ASN A 242 12.28 -14.19 -2.98
CA ASN A 242 10.82 -14.18 -3.01
C ASN A 242 10.37 -13.92 -4.46
N PRO A 243 9.67 -14.86 -5.14
CA PRO A 243 9.29 -14.72 -6.56
C PRO A 243 8.15 -13.74 -6.81
N ALA A 244 7.41 -13.39 -5.76
CA ALA A 244 6.26 -12.49 -5.85
C ALA A 244 6.03 -11.78 -4.52
N GLY A 245 5.32 -10.67 -4.57
CA GLY A 245 4.78 -10.00 -3.39
C GLY A 245 4.04 -8.73 -3.76
N SER A 246 3.42 -8.12 -2.75
CA SER A 246 2.66 -6.90 -2.96
C SER A 246 3.58 -5.67 -2.86
N PRO A 247 3.47 -4.69 -3.77
CA PRO A 247 4.02 -3.36 -3.55
C PRO A 247 3.30 -2.67 -2.38
N GLY A 248 4.02 -1.90 -1.58
CA GLY A 248 3.39 -1.22 -0.46
C GLY A 248 4.26 -0.23 0.28
N LEU A 249 3.64 0.37 1.30
CA LEU A 249 4.25 1.34 2.20
C LEU A 249 4.51 0.72 3.57
N TYR A 250 5.64 1.10 4.16
CA TYR A 250 6.02 0.70 5.51
C TYR A 250 6.16 1.92 6.41
N ALA A 251 5.57 1.86 7.61
CA ALA A 251 5.88 2.81 8.67
C ALA A 251 5.74 2.16 10.05
N TYR A 252 6.54 2.63 10.99
CA TYR A 252 6.43 2.30 12.40
C TYR A 252 6.50 3.57 13.25
N SER A 253 5.37 3.90 13.86
CA SER A 253 5.19 5.05 14.74
C SER A 253 5.64 4.70 16.16
N VAL A 254 6.38 5.60 16.79
CA VAL A 254 6.94 5.42 18.14
C VAL A 254 6.56 6.57 19.06
N GLY A 255 6.72 6.35 20.37
CA GLY A 255 6.36 7.36 21.37
C GLY A 255 4.85 7.62 21.47
N ILE A 256 4.00 6.71 21.01
CA ILE A 256 2.55 6.78 21.22
C ILE A 256 2.26 6.46 22.69
N THR A 257 1.44 7.28 23.35
CA THR A 257 0.96 6.99 24.70
C THR A 257 -0.56 7.10 24.73
N GLY A 258 -1.22 6.61 25.78
CA GLY A 258 -2.67 6.80 25.94
C GLY A 258 -3.12 8.27 26.01
N LYS A 259 -2.18 9.21 26.16
CA LYS A 259 -2.43 10.66 26.31
C LYS A 259 -1.85 11.51 25.18
N SER A 260 -1.07 10.94 24.25
CA SER A 260 -0.40 11.72 23.21
C SER A 260 -0.10 10.91 21.95
N LYS A 261 -0.23 11.56 20.79
CA LYS A 261 0.15 10.96 19.50
C LYS A 261 1.65 10.68 19.45
N GLY A 262 2.05 9.60 18.80
CA GLY A 262 3.45 9.29 18.51
C GLY A 262 3.97 9.99 17.27
N THR A 263 5.03 9.45 16.70
CA THR A 263 5.59 9.91 15.42
C THR A 263 4.73 9.48 14.25
N GLU A 264 4.37 10.44 13.39
CA GLU A 264 3.58 10.21 12.18
C GLU A 264 4.51 10.09 10.97
N VAL A 265 4.02 9.48 9.89
CA VAL A 265 4.72 9.43 8.60
C VAL A 265 3.77 9.92 7.52
N LEU A 266 4.27 10.80 6.66
CA LEU A 266 3.56 11.25 5.47
C LEU A 266 4.13 10.54 4.25
N PHE A 267 3.25 10.20 3.31
CA PHE A 267 3.60 9.61 2.02
C PHE A 267 2.96 10.41 0.90
N ASP A 268 3.69 10.56 -0.19
CA ASP A 268 3.25 11.29 -1.38
C ASP A 268 3.87 10.68 -2.65
N ASN A 269 3.31 10.98 -3.83
CA ASN A 269 3.84 10.61 -5.15
C ASN A 269 4.22 9.12 -5.26
N VAL A 270 3.29 8.23 -4.92
CA VAL A 270 3.52 6.79 -5.04
C VAL A 270 3.58 6.42 -6.51
N ALA A 271 4.60 5.66 -6.89
CA ALA A 271 4.75 5.09 -8.22
C ALA A 271 5.18 3.63 -8.15
N ILE A 272 4.54 2.78 -8.95
CA ILE A 272 4.88 1.38 -9.11
C ILE A 272 5.05 1.10 -10.60
N THR A 273 6.24 0.68 -11.00
CA THR A 273 6.62 0.49 -12.40
C THR A 273 7.27 -0.86 -12.61
N ALA A 274 7.11 -1.45 -13.79
CA ALA A 274 7.92 -2.59 -14.18
C ALA A 274 9.40 -2.17 -14.24
N ASN A 275 10.30 -3.06 -13.85
CA ASN A 275 11.73 -2.84 -14.08
C ASN A 275 11.98 -2.83 -15.60
N LYS A 276 12.94 -2.01 -16.04
CA LYS A 276 13.43 -2.12 -17.41
C LYS A 276 14.14 -3.48 -17.53
N GLN A 277 13.74 -4.28 -18.52
CA GLN A 277 14.49 -5.47 -18.94
C GLN A 277 15.81 -5.06 -19.58
#